data_AF-A0A7X6PFQ8-F1
#
_entry.id   AF-A0A7X6PFQ8-F1
#
_cell.length_a   1.000
_cell.length_b   1.000
_cell.length_c   1.000
_cell.angle_alpha   90.00
_cell.angle_beta   90.00
_cell.angle_gamma   90.00
#
_symmetry.space_group_name_H-M   'P 1'
#
loop_
_entity.id
_entity.type
_entity.pdbx_description
1 polymer ?
#
loop_
_entity_poly.entity_id
_entity_poly.type
_entity_poly.pdbx_seq_one_letter_code
_entity_poly.pdbx_strand_id
1 'polypeptide(L)' 'MMQEILEKQGGWKYLDSVPRTLTGKEHRPAYTTDGDYFSKPSAEDVFDAVYVMMKEAVPARF' A
#
# COMPACT_ATOMS: atom_id res chain seq x y z
N MET A 1 4.97 -8.64 -11.77
CA MET A 1 5.95 -7.70 -12.35
C MET A 1 6.59 -6.82 -11.29
N MET A 2 5.84 -6.04 -10.51
CA MET A 2 6.42 -5.16 -9.47
C MET A 2 7.23 -5.92 -8.41
N GLN A 3 6.76 -7.09 -7.98
CA GLN A 3 7.51 -7.93 -7.03
C GLN A 3 8.89 -8.34 -7.56
N GLU A 4 9.00 -8.69 -8.85
CA GLU A 4 10.27 -9.08 -9.46
C GLU A 4 11.28 -7.93 -9.46
N ILE A 5 10.83 -6.71 -9.78
CA ILE A 5 11.69 -5.53 -9.89
C ILE A 5 12.10 -5.03 -8.50
N LEU A 6 11.13 -4.91 -7.59
CA LEU A 6 11.38 -4.39 -6.26
C LEU A 6 12.12 -5.40 -5.40
N GLU A 7 11.68 -6.65 -5.33
CA GLU A 7 12.25 -7.64 -4.41
C GLU A 7 13.44 -8.38 -5.03
N LYS A 8 13.29 -8.95 -6.24
CA LYS A 8 14.35 -9.79 -6.82
C LYS A 8 15.48 -8.99 -7.46
N GLN A 9 15.17 -7.86 -8.08
CA GLN A 9 16.17 -7.00 -8.73
C GLN A 9 16.66 -5.85 -7.84
N GLY A 10 16.15 -5.75 -6.60
CA GLY A 10 16.60 -4.77 -5.62
C GLY A 10 16.27 -3.32 -5.98
N GLY A 11 15.25 -3.08 -6.81
CA GLY A 11 14.83 -1.75 -7.24
C GLY A 11 14.41 -0.82 -6.09
N TRP A 12 14.08 -1.37 -4.91
CA TRP A 12 13.74 -0.60 -3.72
C TRP A 12 14.87 0.34 -3.25
N LYS A 13 16.14 0.07 -3.59
CA LYS A 13 17.30 0.89 -3.20
C LYS A 13 17.30 2.30 -3.81
N TYR A 14 16.53 2.50 -4.88
CA TYR A 14 16.39 3.79 -5.56
C TYR A 14 15.14 4.57 -5.12
N LEU A 15 14.39 4.05 -4.14
CA LEU A 15 13.21 4.71 -3.60
C LEU A 15 13.56 5.44 -2.31
N ASP A 16 12.86 6.55 -2.07
CA ASP A 16 13.01 7.33 -0.84
C ASP A 16 12.46 6.62 0.41
N SER A 17 11.61 5.59 0.22
CA SER A 17 11.10 4.73 1.29
C SER A 17 10.86 3.30 0.76
N VAL A 18 10.86 2.33 1.68
CA VAL A 18 10.63 0.90 1.39
C VAL A 18 9.21 0.72 0.86
N PRO A 19 9.01 -0.05 -0.23
CA PRO A 19 7.67 -0.30 -0.76
C PRO A 19 6.78 -0.99 0.28
N ARG A 20 5.52 -0.58 0.36
CA ARG A 20 4.51 -1.14 1.26
C ARG A 20 3.45 -1.88 0.45
N THR A 21 3.04 -3.05 0.95
CA THR A 21 1.93 -3.81 0.38
C THR A 21 0.67 -3.51 1.17
N LEU A 22 -0.34 -2.94 0.50
CA LEU A 22 -1.66 -2.71 1.07
C LEU A 22 -2.59 -3.86 0.65
N THR A 23 -2.99 -4.69 1.60
CA THR A 23 -3.86 -5.84 1.37
C THR A 23 -5.23 -5.64 2.00
N GLY A 24 -6.24 -6.33 1.49
CA GLY A 24 -7.51 -6.47 2.19
C GLY A 24 -7.32 -7.10 3.57
N LYS A 25 -8.30 -6.91 4.46
CA LYS A 25 -8.29 -7.58 5.77
C LYS A 25 -8.39 -9.09 5.57
N GLU A 26 -7.91 -9.87 6.54
CA GLU A 26 -8.13 -11.31 6.52
C GLU A 26 -9.61 -11.59 6.87
N HIS A 27 -10.42 -11.92 5.86
CA HIS A 27 -11.82 -12.31 6.04
C HIS A 27 -12.26 -13.24 4.90
N ARG A 28 -13.41 -13.89 5.06
CA ARG A 28 -14.03 -14.68 3.98
C ARG A 28 -14.47 -13.74 2.86
N PRO A 29 -14.22 -14.06 1.57
CA PRO A 29 -14.61 -13.20 0.45
C PRO A 29 -16.07 -12.78 0.56
N ALA A 30 -16.33 -11.48 0.34
CA ALA A 30 -17.68 -10.97 0.31
C ALA A 30 -18.50 -11.69 -0.76
N TYR A 31 -19.70 -12.15 -0.41
CA TYR A 31 -20.61 -12.81 -1.35
C TYR A 31 -21.33 -11.80 -2.27
N THR A 32 -21.43 -10.55 -1.83
CA THR A 32 -22.10 -9.46 -2.55
C THR A 32 -21.21 -8.21 -2.58
N THR A 33 -21.49 -7.28 -3.49
CA THR A 33 -20.73 -6.03 -3.68
C THR A 33 -20.69 -5.14 -2.45
N ASP A 34 -21.69 -5.24 -1.56
CA ASP A 34 -21.73 -4.46 -0.31
C ASP A 34 -20.60 -4.85 0.67
N GLY A 35 -20.13 -6.10 0.62
CA GLY A 35 -19.01 -6.54 1.44
C GLY A 35 -17.65 -6.07 0.91
N ASP A 36 -17.56 -5.58 -0.34
CA ASP A 36 -16.30 -5.10 -0.92
C ASP A 36 -15.72 -3.93 -0.14
N TYR A 37 -16.57 -3.09 0.46
CA TYR A 37 -16.15 -1.96 1.30
C TYR A 37 -15.31 -2.40 2.52
N PHE A 38 -15.67 -3.54 3.11
CA PHE A 38 -14.94 -4.09 4.27
C PHE A 38 -13.79 -5.00 3.86
N SER A 39 -13.79 -5.44 2.60
CA SER A 39 -12.94 -6.52 2.14
C SER A 39 -11.69 -6.03 1.41
N LYS A 40 -11.83 -4.95 0.65
CA LYS A 40 -10.77 -4.39 -0.19
C LYS A 40 -10.25 -3.11 0.44
N PRO A 41 -8.96 -2.79 0.27
CA PRO A 41 -8.45 -1.48 0.64
C PRO A 41 -9.25 -0.40 -0.08
N SER A 42 -9.68 0.60 0.67
CA SER A 42 -10.40 1.76 0.16
C SER A 42 -9.42 2.83 -0.36
N ALA A 43 -9.94 3.84 -1.04
CA ALA A 43 -9.14 4.98 -1.46
C ALA A 43 -8.54 5.76 -0.27
N GLU A 44 -9.21 5.74 0.89
CA GLU A 44 -8.72 6.36 2.13
C GLU A 44 -7.52 5.59 2.68
N ASP A 45 -7.57 4.25 2.70
CA ASP A 45 -6.45 3.41 3.13
C ASP A 45 -5.20 3.64 2.25
N VAL A 46 -5.40 3.83 0.95
CA VAL A 46 -4.32 4.17 0.00
C VAL A 46 -3.76 5.56 0.32
N PHE A 47 -4.62 6.55 0.54
CA PHE A 47 -4.21 7.90 0.87
C PHE A 47 -3.38 7.94 2.16
N ASP A 48 -3.85 7.31 3.22
CA ASP A 48 -3.17 7.29 4.52
C ASP A 48 -1.80 6.61 4.40
N ALA A 49 -1.72 5.47 3.72
CA ALA A 49 -0.45 4.78 3.49
C ALA A 49 0.56 5.65 2.74
N VAL A 50 0.13 6.34 1.68
CA VAL A 50 1.00 7.27 0.91
C VAL A 50 1.40 8.47 1.75
N TYR A 51 0.48 9.06 2.50
CA TYR A 51 0.75 10.23 3.33
C TYR A 51 1.78 9.93 4.42
N VAL A 52 1.68 8.77 5.07
CA VAL A 52 2.67 8.29 6.03
C VAL A 52 4.05 8.12 5.37
N MET A 53 4.12 7.52 4.18
CA MET A 53 5.39 7.38 3.44
C MET A 53 5.99 8.74 3.06
N MET A 54 5.17 9.72 2.69
CA MET A 54 5.63 11.08 2.40
C MET A 54 6.17 11.78 3.66
N LYS A 55 5.53 11.60 4.81
CA LYS A 55 6.03 12.10 6.10
C LYS A 55 7.35 11.46 6.51
N GLU A 56 7.52 10.17 6.26
CA GLU A 56 8.79 9.47 6.52
C GLU A 56 9.93 10.03 5.65
N ALA A 57 9.68 10.19 4.34
CA ALA A 57 10.69 10.64 3.39
C ALA A 57 11.04 12.13 3.53
N VAL A 58 10.04 13.00 3.75
CA VAL A 58 10.23 14.45 3.83
C VAL A 58 9.38 15.07 4.97
N PRO A 59 9.75 14.86 6.25
CA PRO A 59 8.94 15.28 7.40
C PRO A 59 8.71 16.80 7.50
N ALA A 60 9.67 17.60 7.01
CA ALA A 60 9.58 19.06 7.09
C ALA A 60 8.56 19.66 6.10
N ARG A 61 8.11 18.89 5.10
CA ARG A 61 7.21 19.35 4.04
C ARG A 61 5.78 18.80 4.18
N PHE A 62 5.60 17.65 4.87
CA PHE A 62 4.35 16.90 4.86
C PHE A 62 3.83 16.53 6.26
#